data_AF-A0A6Y0R6L9-F1
#
_entry.id   AF-A0A6Y0R6L9-F1
#
_cell.length_a   1.000
_cell.length_b   1.000
_cell.length_c   1.000
_cell.angle_alpha   90.00
_cell.angle_beta   90.00
_cell.angle_gamma   90.00
#
_symmetry.space_group_name_H-M   'P 1'
#
loop_
_entity.id
_entity.type
_entity.pdbx_description
1 polymer ?
#
loop_
_entity_poly.entity_id
_entity_poly.type
_entity_poly.pdbx_seq_one_letter_code
_entity_poly.pdbx_strand_id
1 'polypeptide(L)'
;MGKFKFPTAYTILFILIALVAVMTWIVPAGKYQMAMNATLGKEVPVAGTYAPVDAHPQGITAVLLAPIDGLYNHETYTAGAIDVALFVLIIGGFLGVVNKTGAIDAGIERVTIKLNGKDEWMIP
;
A
#
# COMPACT_ATOMS: atom_id res chain seq x y z
N MET A 1 11.27 13.52 -33.56
CA MET A 1 10.55 12.39 -32.92
C MET A 1 10.76 12.49 -31.43
N GLY A 2 9.72 12.83 -30.67
CA GLY A 2 9.82 13.09 -29.24
C GLY A 2 10.23 11.85 -28.46
N LYS A 3 11.22 11.99 -27.56
CA LYS A 3 11.67 10.91 -26.68
C LYS A 3 10.53 10.56 -25.73
N PHE A 4 9.90 9.40 -25.91
CA PHE A 4 8.90 8.88 -24.98
C PHE A 4 9.61 8.63 -23.64
N LYS A 5 9.37 9.51 -22.66
CA LYS A 5 9.87 9.33 -21.29
C LYS A 5 8.94 8.36 -20.59
N PHE A 6 9.52 7.41 -19.86
CA PHE A 6 8.73 6.52 -19.04
C PHE A 6 7.91 7.33 -18.03
N PRO A 7 6.59 7.10 -17.92
CA PRO A 7 5.74 7.86 -17.02
C PRO A 7 6.13 7.64 -15.56
N THR A 8 5.83 8.61 -14.70
CA THR A 8 6.07 8.47 -13.26
C THR A 8 5.07 7.47 -12.67
N ALA A 9 5.39 6.91 -11.50
CA ALA A 9 4.49 6.03 -10.77
C ALA A 9 3.10 6.67 -10.56
N TYR A 10 3.06 7.97 -10.22
CA TYR A 10 1.80 8.70 -10.04
C TYR A 10 0.96 8.74 -11.32
N THR A 11 1.57 9.02 -12.47
CA THR A 11 0.86 9.04 -13.75
C THR A 11 0.30 7.65 -14.09
N ILE A 12 1.08 6.59 -13.88
CA ILE A 12 0.63 5.22 -14.11
C ILE A 12 -0.56 4.88 -13.22
N LEU A 13 -0.49 5.21 -11.93
CA LEU A 13 -1.57 4.98 -10.97
C LEU A 13 -2.86 5.71 -11.37
N PHE A 14 -2.78 6.99 -11.76
CA PHE A 14 -3.95 7.74 -12.22
C PHE A 14 -4.58 7.14 -13.48
N ILE A 15 -3.77 6.72 -14.45
CA ILE A 15 -4.27 6.04 -15.67
C ILE A 15 -4.97 4.73 -15.29
N LEU A 16 -4.39 3.96 -14.36
CA LEU A 16 -4.96 2.71 -13.91
C LEU A 16 -6.30 2.92 -13.19
N ILE A 17 -6.42 3.92 -12.33
CA ILE A 17 -7.69 4.27 -11.66
C ILE A 17 -8.75 4.64 -12.72
N ALA A 18 -8.41 5.49 -13.68
CA ALA A 18 -9.33 5.89 -14.74
C ALA A 18 -9.77 4.69 -15.59
N LEU A 19 -8.85 3.79 -15.95
CA LEU A 19 -9.13 2.59 -16.71
C LEU A 19 -10.06 1.65 -15.94
N VAL A 20 -9.75 1.35 -14.67
CA VAL A 20 -10.58 0.49 -13.81
C VAL A 20 -11.96 1.10 -13.60
N ALA A 21 -12.05 2.41 -13.40
CA ALA A 21 -13.33 3.10 -13.33
C ALA A 21 -14.14 2.89 -14.60
N VAL A 22 -13.56 3.12 -15.80
CA VAL A 22 -14.24 2.89 -17.09
C VAL A 22 -14.71 1.44 -17.24
N MET A 23 -13.94 0.47 -16.73
CA MET A 23 -14.36 -0.94 -16.75
C MET A 23 -15.59 -1.21 -15.88
N THR A 24 -15.89 -0.40 -14.86
CA THR A 24 -17.07 -0.62 -13.99
C THR A 24 -18.42 -0.43 -14.70
N TRP A 25 -18.44 0.22 -15.87
CA TRP A 25 -19.65 0.30 -16.70
C TRP A 25 -19.87 -0.92 -17.60
N ILE A 26 -18.79 -1.65 -17.91
CA ILE A 26 -18.83 -2.78 -18.86
C ILE A 26 -18.88 -4.11 -18.10
N VAL A 27 -18.19 -4.20 -16.97
CA VAL A 27 -18.06 -5.42 -16.18
C VAL A 27 -19.22 -5.51 -15.18
N PRO A 28 -20.08 -6.54 -15.25
CA PRO A 28 -21.19 -6.69 -14.33
C PRO A 28 -20.69 -6.98 -12.91
N ALA A 29 -21.34 -6.36 -11.93
CA ALA A 29 -21.09 -6.66 -10.53
C ALA A 29 -21.72 -8.01 -10.16
N GLY A 30 -21.05 -8.79 -9.34
CA GLY A 30 -21.59 -10.03 -8.80
C GLY A 30 -21.10 -10.28 -7.38
N LYS A 31 -21.92 -10.97 -6.60
CA LYS A 31 -21.59 -11.36 -5.22
C LYS A 31 -21.91 -12.84 -5.00
N TYR A 32 -21.11 -13.46 -4.14
CA TYR A 32 -21.38 -14.78 -3.60
C TYR A 32 -22.11 -14.65 -2.27
N GLN A 33 -22.94 -15.63 -1.94
CA GLN A 33 -23.48 -15.73 -0.58
C GLN A 33 -22.35 -16.18 0.35
N MET A 34 -22.20 -15.46 1.46
CA MET A 34 -21.23 -15.78 2.50
C MET A 34 -21.90 -16.67 3.55
N ALA A 35 -21.28 -17.78 3.91
CA ALA A 35 -21.74 -18.66 4.97
C ALA A 35 -20.62 -18.95 5.97
N MET A 36 -20.98 -19.09 7.25
CA MET A 36 -20.03 -19.41 8.30
C MET A 36 -19.43 -20.81 8.08
N ASN A 37 -18.11 -20.89 7.94
CA ASN A 37 -17.41 -22.16 7.90
C ASN A 37 -16.88 -22.50 9.30
N ALA A 38 -17.51 -23.47 9.96
CA ALA A 38 -17.16 -23.90 11.31
C ALA A 38 -15.71 -24.42 11.43
N THR A 39 -15.10 -24.90 10.34
CA THR A 39 -13.72 -25.41 10.33
C THR A 39 -12.69 -24.28 10.22
N LEU A 40 -13.02 -23.20 9.52
CA LEU A 40 -12.14 -22.05 9.26
C LEU A 40 -12.39 -20.87 10.20
N GLY A 41 -13.48 -20.91 10.99
CA GLY A 41 -13.84 -19.85 11.94
C GLY A 41 -14.16 -18.50 11.29
N LYS A 42 -14.49 -18.49 9.99
CA LYS A 42 -14.79 -17.27 9.22
C LYS A 42 -15.84 -17.52 8.16
N GLU A 43 -16.47 -16.44 7.71
CA GLU A 43 -17.37 -16.49 6.57
C GLU A 43 -16.60 -16.77 5.27
N VAL A 44 -17.13 -17.71 4.48
CA VAL A 44 -16.56 -18.08 3.17
C VAL A 44 -17.64 -18.02 2.09
N PRO A 45 -17.27 -17.66 0.85
CA PRO A 45 -18.22 -17.67 -0.26
C PRO A 45 -18.67 -19.10 -0.59
N VAL A 46 -19.97 -19.30 -0.71
CA VAL A 46 -20.56 -20.61 -1.05
C VAL A 46 -20.44 -20.84 -2.57
N ALA A 47 -19.80 -21.94 -2.95
CA ALA A 47 -19.63 -22.30 -4.36
C ALA A 47 -20.98 -22.45 -5.07
N GLY A 48 -21.09 -21.96 -6.31
CA GLY A 48 -22.32 -22.01 -7.11
C GLY A 48 -23.38 -20.94 -6.78
N THR A 49 -23.16 -20.09 -5.77
CA THR A 49 -24.10 -19.03 -5.38
C THR A 49 -23.80 -17.66 -5.99
N TYR A 50 -23.01 -17.62 -7.07
CA TYR A 50 -22.73 -16.37 -7.77
C TYR A 50 -24.04 -15.81 -8.33
N ALA A 51 -24.40 -14.61 -7.89
CA ALA A 51 -25.53 -13.87 -8.41
C ALA A 51 -25.05 -12.50 -8.92
N PRO A 52 -25.49 -12.06 -10.10
CA PRO A 52 -25.30 -10.68 -10.52
C PRO A 52 -26.03 -9.76 -9.54
N VAL A 53 -25.41 -8.63 -9.23
CA VAL A 53 -26.00 -7.57 -8.38
C VAL A 53 -26.06 -6.29 -9.18
N ASP A 54 -26.82 -5.32 -8.67
CA ASP A 54 -26.94 -4.01 -9.30
C ASP A 54 -25.57 -3.37 -9.50
N ALA A 55 -25.33 -2.91 -10.73
CA ALA A 55 -24.08 -2.27 -11.08
C ALA A 55 -23.95 -0.92 -10.35
N HIS A 56 -22.81 -0.71 -9.70
CA HIS A 56 -22.43 0.58 -9.11
C HIS A 56 -21.25 1.17 -9.90
N PRO A 57 -21.53 1.81 -11.06
CA PRO A 57 -20.50 2.44 -11.86
C PRO A 57 -19.83 3.58 -11.09
N GLN A 58 -18.53 3.72 -11.27
CA GLN A 58 -17.73 4.70 -10.53
C GLN A 58 -17.91 6.11 -11.09
N GLY A 59 -18.28 7.07 -10.24
CA GLY A 59 -18.41 8.47 -10.63
C GLY A 59 -17.06 9.19 -10.77
N ILE A 60 -17.06 10.39 -11.37
CA ILE A 60 -15.86 11.24 -11.49
C ILE A 60 -15.28 11.58 -10.12
N THR A 61 -16.14 11.85 -9.13
CA THR A 61 -15.73 12.12 -7.75
C THR A 61 -15.02 10.92 -7.12
N ALA A 62 -15.52 9.71 -7.36
CA ALA A 62 -14.89 8.48 -6.87
C ALA A 62 -13.50 8.27 -7.47
N VAL A 63 -13.30 8.59 -8.76
CA VAL A 63 -11.98 8.54 -9.41
C VAL A 63 -11.00 9.52 -8.78
N LEU A 64 -11.45 10.74 -8.46
CA LEU A 64 -10.60 11.76 -7.85
C LEU A 64 -10.30 11.47 -6.38
N LEU A 65 -11.24 10.86 -5.65
CA LEU A 65 -11.08 10.47 -4.25
C LEU A 65 -10.36 9.14 -4.07
N ALA A 66 -10.29 8.28 -5.09
CA ALA A 66 -9.66 6.96 -5.02
C ALA A 66 -8.24 6.95 -4.40
N PRO A 67 -7.33 7.91 -4.68
CA PRO A 67 -6.04 7.97 -3.99
C PRO A 67 -6.16 8.23 -2.48
N ILE A 68 -7.10 9.07 -2.07
CA ILE A 68 -7.37 9.39 -0.66
C ILE A 68 -7.99 8.16 0.02
N ASP A 69 -8.99 7.55 -0.62
CA ASP A 69 -9.64 6.35 -0.10
C ASP A 69 -8.74 5.11 -0.03
N GLY A 70 -7.74 5.03 -0.92
CA GLY A 70 -6.68 4.03 -0.83
C GLY A 70 -5.75 4.24 0.38
N LEU A 71 -5.58 5.48 0.85
CA LEU A 71 -4.84 5.78 2.08
C LEU A 71 -5.72 5.49 3.31
N TYR A 72 -6.94 6.03 3.31
CA TYR A 72 -7.92 5.89 4.37
C TYR A 72 -9.33 5.99 3.77
N ASN A 73 -10.11 4.92 3.86
CA ASN A 73 -11.45 4.88 3.30
C ASN A 73 -12.39 5.73 4.17
N HIS A 74 -12.92 6.82 3.62
CA HIS A 74 -13.74 7.75 4.38
C HIS A 74 -15.15 7.22 4.73
N GLU A 75 -15.66 6.23 4.01
CA GLU A 75 -17.01 5.69 4.24
C GLU A 75 -17.02 4.58 5.30
N THR A 76 -16.06 3.66 5.22
CA THR A 76 -15.97 2.49 6.11
C THR A 76 -15.05 2.76 7.31
N TYR A 77 -14.35 3.91 7.32
CA TYR A 77 -13.36 4.28 8.33
C TYR A 77 -12.23 3.25 8.50
N THR A 78 -11.95 2.48 7.44
CA THR A 78 -10.93 1.43 7.44
C THR A 78 -9.58 2.00 7.03
N ALA A 79 -8.55 1.62 7.79
CA ALA A 79 -7.16 1.91 7.45
C ALA A 79 -6.76 1.19 6.15
N GLY A 80 -6.27 1.95 5.17
CA GLY A 80 -5.64 1.44 3.96
C GLY A 80 -4.12 1.54 4.10
N ALA A 81 -3.50 2.38 3.27
CA ALA A 81 -2.06 2.62 3.34
C ALA A 81 -1.59 3.50 4.53
N ILE A 82 -2.51 4.02 5.36
CA ILE A 82 -2.19 4.94 6.46
C ILE A 82 -1.22 4.33 7.49
N ASP A 83 -1.35 3.04 7.81
CA ASP A 83 -0.46 2.37 8.75
C ASP A 83 0.99 2.35 8.24
N VAL A 84 1.16 2.10 6.94
CA VAL A 84 2.47 2.13 6.26
C VAL A 84 3.02 3.55 6.23
N ALA A 85 2.19 4.54 5.91
CA ALA A 85 2.61 5.95 5.86
C ALA A 85 3.08 6.45 7.22
N LEU A 86 2.34 6.17 8.29
CA LEU A 86 2.72 6.52 9.66
C LEU A 86 3.99 5.81 10.10
N PHE A 87 4.14 4.52 9.76
CA PHE A 87 5.35 3.76 10.04
C PHE A 87 6.59 4.39 9.38
N VAL A 88 6.51 4.70 8.08
CA VAL A 88 7.62 5.35 7.35
C VAL A 88 7.92 6.73 7.91
N LEU A 89 6.90 7.50 8.31
CA LEU A 89 7.08 8.81 8.93
C LEU A 89 7.84 8.71 10.26
N ILE A 90 7.49 7.75 11.11
CA ILE A 90 8.14 7.52 12.40
C ILE A 90 9.60 7.10 12.19
N ILE A 91 9.87 6.16 11.27
CA ILE A 91 11.24 5.75 10.93
C ILE A 91 12.04 6.92 10.38
N GLY A 92 11.46 7.69 9.46
CA GLY A 92 12.12 8.87 8.90
C GLY A 92 12.45 9.90 9.97
N GLY A 93 11.53 10.14 10.92
CA GLY A 93 11.75 11.02 12.07
C GLY A 93 12.87 10.52 12.99
N PHE A 94 12.84 9.24 13.35
CA PHE A 94 13.89 8.59 14.14
C PHE A 94 15.25 8.69 13.46
N LEU A 95 15.37 8.27 12.21
CA LEU A 95 16.61 8.34 11.44
C LEU A 95 17.11 9.78 11.31
N GLY A 96 16.19 10.74 11.12
CA GLY A 96 16.53 12.16 11.07
C GLY A 96 17.15 12.68 12.37
N VAL A 97 16.59 12.32 13.52
CA VAL A 97 17.16 12.69 14.83
C VAL A 97 18.52 12.03 15.05
N VAL A 98 18.61 10.74 14.79
CA VAL A 98 19.84 9.96 15.02
C VAL A 98 20.99 10.39 14.11
N ASN A 99 20.69 10.71 12.85
CA ASN A 99 21.68 11.27 11.92
C ASN A 99 22.13 12.66 12.35
N LYS A 100 21.20 13.50 12.84
CA LYS A 100 21.54 14.84 13.31
C LYS A 100 22.38 14.82 14.59
N THR A 101 22.21 13.83 15.45
CA THR A 101 23.02 13.66 16.67
C THR A 101 24.36 12.95 16.41
N GLY A 102 24.58 12.39 15.21
CA GLY A 102 25.76 11.59 14.91
C GLY A 102 25.83 10.28 15.72
N ALA A 103 24.72 9.85 16.32
CA ALA A 103 24.71 8.67 17.19
C ALA A 103 24.95 7.37 16.40
N ILE A 104 24.50 7.29 15.14
CA ILE A 104 24.85 6.18 14.25
C ILE A 104 26.36 6.17 13.96
N ASP A 105 26.93 7.32 13.58
CA ASP A 105 28.35 7.42 13.23
C ASP A 105 29.25 7.05 14.43
N ALA A 106 28.94 7.61 15.61
CA ALA A 106 29.64 7.29 16.86
C ALA A 106 29.48 5.81 17.26
N GLY A 107 28.31 5.22 17.00
CA GLY A 107 28.06 3.80 17.23
C GLY A 107 28.91 2.91 16.32
N ILE A 108 28.95 3.22 15.02
CA ILE A 108 29.79 2.51 14.03
C ILE A 108 31.26 2.65 14.42
N GLU A 109 31.73 3.86 14.71
CA GLU A 109 33.11 4.13 15.13
C GLU A 109 33.48 3.31 16.37
N ARG A 110 32.60 3.27 17.39
CA ARG A 110 32.83 2.48 18.61
C ARG A 110 32.95 0.98 18.31
N VAL A 111 32.14 0.46 17.40
CA VAL A 111 32.17 -0.95 16.99
C VAL A 111 33.46 -1.24 16.21
N THR A 112 33.84 -0.40 15.25
CA THR A 112 35.08 -0.53 14.48
C THR A 112 36.32 -0.50 15.38
N ILE A 113 36.40 0.45 16.32
CA ILE A 113 37.51 0.51 17.29
C ILE A 113 37.56 -0.76 18.15
N LYS A 114 36.41 -1.29 18.56
CA LYS A 114 36.34 -2.52 19.37
C LYS A 114 36.74 -3.77 18.58
N LEU A 115 36.50 -3.79 17.27
CA LEU A 115 36.86 -4.89 16.38
C LEU A 115 38.33 -4.85 15.92
N ASN A 116 39.03 -3.73 16.16
CA ASN A 116 40.50 -3.61 16.11
C ASN A 116 41.11 -4.16 14.80
N GLY A 117 40.50 -3.85 13.65
CA GLY A 117 40.95 -4.27 12.32
C GLY A 117 40.43 -5.63 11.84
N LYS A 118 39.53 -6.29 12.58
CA LYS A 118 38.77 -7.48 12.12
C LYS A 118 37.45 -7.11 11.46
N ASP A 119 37.46 -6.02 10.68
CA ASP A 119 36.27 -5.39 10.12
C ASP A 119 35.56 -6.31 9.10
N GLU A 120 36.27 -7.32 8.59
CA GLU A 120 35.79 -8.38 7.69
C GLU A 120 34.70 -9.27 8.32
N TRP A 121 34.55 -9.29 9.65
CA TRP A 121 33.44 -9.99 10.33
C TRP A 121 32.11 -9.22 10.29
N MET A 122 32.11 -7.98 9.79
CA MET A 122 30.95 -7.08 9.82
C MET A 122 30.17 -7.04 8.50
N ILE A 123 30.71 -7.63 7.44
CA ILE A 123 30.06 -7.76 6.12
C ILE A 123 29.58 -9.22 6.03
N PRO A 124 28.26 -9.48 5.88
CA PRO A 124 27.76 -10.83 5.65
C PRO A 124 28.18 -11.40 4.28
#